data_AF-A0A2G6LAJ1-F1
#
_entry.id   AF-A0A2G6LAJ1-F1
#
_cell.length_a   1.000
_cell.length_b   1.000
_cell.length_c   1.000
_cell.angle_alpha   90.00
_cell.angle_beta   90.00
_cell.angle_gamma   90.00
#
_symmetry.space_group_name_H-M   'P 1'
#
loop_
_entity.id
_entity.type
_entity.pdbx_description
1 polymer ?
#
loop_
_entity_poly.entity_id
_entity_poly.type
_entity_poly.pdbx_seq_one_letter_code
_entity_poly.pdbx_strand_id
1 'polypeptide(L)'
;MLCDSENDANSSLFESIAQDLRENGYSINPGALPVSLSNLLRESIGRLPDRFFSSAGVGRGQAHLHDEQVRSDDICWISDDSPAGKQWLQWASELQLYLNRRLFLGLFSFESHFARYRPGDFYQRHLDSFKGDANRVLSMVVYLNKDWSPEDGGQLVLYKDEHDDNGTCVVPEMGTVVVFLSDEFPHEVLPADRERYSIAGWYRVNTSTESRIDPPH
;
A
#
# COMPACT_ATOMS: atom_id res chain seq x y z
N MET A 1 -6.35 5.00 29.38
CA MET A 1 -5.75 3.66 29.53
C MET A 1 -5.77 2.85 28.23
N LEU A 2 -6.89 2.70 27.50
CA LEU A 2 -6.87 2.06 26.16
C LEU A 2 -6.24 2.95 25.06
N CYS A 3 -6.46 4.27 25.12
CA CYS A 3 -5.88 5.21 24.14
C CYS A 3 -4.36 5.34 24.26
N ASP A 4 -3.79 5.22 25.46
CA ASP A 4 -2.35 5.38 25.68
C ASP A 4 -1.57 4.18 25.09
N SER A 5 -2.11 2.97 25.24
CA SER A 5 -1.49 1.75 24.70
C SER A 5 -1.52 1.65 23.18
N GLU A 6 -2.59 2.12 22.52
CA GLU A 6 -2.66 2.15 21.05
C GLU A 6 -1.68 3.19 20.47
N ASN A 7 -1.52 4.33 21.15
CA ASN A 7 -0.60 5.38 20.73
C ASN A 7 0.89 4.96 20.88
N ASP A 8 1.20 4.23 21.96
CA ASP A 8 2.54 3.65 22.18
C ASP A 8 2.86 2.54 21.18
N ALA A 9 1.87 1.72 20.80
CA ALA A 9 2.02 0.68 19.79
C ALA A 9 2.29 1.27 18.39
N ASN A 10 1.52 2.29 17.98
CA ASN A 10 1.76 3.02 16.73
C ASN A 10 3.15 3.67 16.72
N SER A 11 3.56 4.29 17.82
CA SER A 11 4.89 4.92 17.91
C SER A 11 6.02 3.91 17.72
N SER A 12 5.88 2.71 18.27
CA SER A 12 6.87 1.63 18.12
C SER A 12 6.93 1.10 16.69
N LEU A 13 5.77 0.88 16.06
CA LEU A 13 5.67 0.50 14.65
C LEU A 13 6.28 1.56 13.73
N PHE A 14 5.98 2.84 13.96
CA PHE A 14 6.49 3.93 13.14
C PHE A 14 8.01 4.08 13.24
N GLU A 15 8.61 3.88 14.42
CA GLU A 15 10.08 3.84 14.54
C GLU A 15 10.66 2.62 13.82
N SER A 16 10.04 1.45 13.90
CA SER A 16 10.49 0.25 13.17
C SER A 16 10.49 0.50 11.67
N ILE A 17 9.40 1.04 11.13
CA ILE A 17 9.30 1.41 9.70
C ILE A 17 10.39 2.43 9.35
N ALA A 18 10.60 3.46 10.18
CA ALA A 18 11.61 4.47 9.90
C ALA A 18 13.04 3.90 9.89
N GLN A 19 13.36 3.02 10.84
CA GLN A 19 14.67 2.38 10.92
C GLN A 19 14.91 1.46 9.72
N ASP A 20 13.94 0.60 9.40
CA ASP A 20 14.02 -0.35 8.30
C ASP A 20 14.12 0.36 6.95
N LEU A 21 13.34 1.43 6.72
CA LEU A 21 13.44 2.24 5.49
C LEU A 21 14.83 2.86 5.34
N ARG A 22 15.44 3.32 6.44
CA ARG A 22 16.78 3.91 6.43
C ARG A 22 17.87 2.87 6.15
N GLU A 23 17.73 1.67 6.70
CA GLU A 23 18.75 0.63 6.65
C GLU A 23 18.65 -0.24 5.40
N ASN A 24 17.43 -0.53 4.97
CA ASN A 24 17.14 -1.53 3.95
C ASN A 24 16.35 -0.98 2.75
N GLY A 25 15.74 0.21 2.85
CA GLY A 25 14.85 0.77 1.82
C GLY A 25 13.42 0.20 1.83
N TYR A 26 13.15 -0.81 2.66
CA TYR A 26 11.83 -1.39 2.88
C TYR A 26 11.66 -1.89 4.31
N SER A 27 10.41 -2.00 4.76
CA SER A 27 10.00 -2.51 6.07
C SER A 27 8.80 -3.45 5.90
N ILE A 28 8.83 -4.60 6.59
CA ILE A 28 7.75 -5.60 6.61
C ILE A 28 7.42 -5.89 8.07
N ASN A 29 6.21 -5.54 8.49
CA ASN A 29 5.74 -5.69 9.87
C ASN A 29 4.48 -6.56 9.89
N PRO A 30 4.60 -7.88 10.10
CA PRO A 30 3.46 -8.79 10.17
C PRO A 30 2.50 -8.45 11.32
N GLY A 31 1.19 -8.44 11.03
CA GLY A 31 0.14 -8.22 12.03
C GLY A 31 0.22 -6.90 12.81
N ALA A 32 0.93 -5.90 12.29
CA ALA A 32 1.30 -4.71 13.04
C ALA A 32 0.27 -3.57 13.01
N LEU A 33 -0.61 -3.53 12.01
CA LEU A 33 -1.69 -2.54 11.95
C LEU A 33 -2.62 -2.73 13.18
N PRO A 34 -3.05 -1.64 13.86
CA PRO A 34 -3.93 -1.76 15.02
C PRO A 34 -5.13 -2.66 14.75
N VAL A 35 -5.40 -3.60 15.67
CA VAL A 35 -6.43 -4.64 15.49
C VAL A 35 -7.82 -4.04 15.25
N SER A 36 -8.13 -2.95 15.94
CA SER A 36 -9.37 -2.17 15.78
C SER A 36 -9.50 -1.64 14.35
N LEU A 37 -8.47 -0.98 13.84
CA LEU A 37 -8.42 -0.44 12.47
C LEU A 37 -8.44 -1.56 11.41
N SER A 38 -7.67 -2.62 11.61
CA SER A 38 -7.62 -3.79 10.73
C SER A 38 -9.02 -4.39 10.54
N ASN A 39 -9.74 -4.64 11.64
CA ASN A 39 -11.09 -5.19 11.58
C ASN A 39 -12.07 -4.23 10.90
N LEU A 40 -11.98 -2.94 11.21
CA LEU A 40 -12.83 -1.92 10.60
C LEU A 40 -12.66 -1.86 9.06
N LEU A 41 -11.42 -1.87 8.59
CA LEU A 41 -11.10 -1.85 7.16
C LEU A 41 -11.56 -3.13 6.46
N ARG A 42 -11.35 -4.28 7.10
CA ARG A 42 -11.79 -5.57 6.56
C ARG A 42 -13.31 -5.69 6.47
N GLU A 43 -14.04 -5.19 7.47
CA GLU A 43 -15.50 -5.12 7.39
C GLU A 43 -15.97 -4.16 6.30
N SER A 44 -15.30 -3.01 6.14
CA SER A 44 -15.61 -2.03 5.12
C SER A 44 -15.51 -2.62 3.72
N ILE A 45 -14.33 -3.15 3.35
CA ILE A 45 -14.12 -3.72 2.01
C ILE A 45 -15.04 -4.92 1.74
N GLY A 46 -15.34 -5.73 2.76
CA GLY A 46 -16.25 -6.88 2.62
C GLY A 46 -17.73 -6.51 2.44
N ARG A 47 -18.11 -5.26 2.72
CA ARG A 47 -19.48 -4.75 2.52
C ARG A 47 -19.60 -3.84 1.30
N LEU A 48 -18.50 -3.47 0.65
CA LEU A 48 -18.52 -2.63 -0.54
C LEU A 48 -19.20 -3.36 -1.71
N PRO A 49 -20.28 -2.81 -2.29
CA PRO A 49 -20.89 -3.37 -3.49
C PRO A 49 -19.93 -3.34 -4.69
N ASP A 50 -20.04 -4.33 -5.59
CA ASP A 50 -19.19 -4.44 -6.78
C ASP A 50 -19.12 -3.18 -7.65
N ARG A 51 -20.21 -2.39 -7.70
CA ARG A 51 -20.25 -1.13 -8.47
C ARG A 51 -19.26 -0.04 -8.01
N PHE A 52 -18.70 -0.17 -6.81
CA PHE A 52 -17.67 0.75 -6.31
C PHE A 52 -16.26 0.31 -6.71
N PHE A 53 -16.11 -0.92 -7.19
CA PHE A 53 -14.87 -1.41 -7.73
C PHE A 53 -14.79 -1.12 -9.23
N SER A 54 -13.59 -0.77 -9.66
CA SER A 54 -13.22 -0.67 -11.06
C SER A 54 -12.00 -1.53 -11.30
N SER A 55 -11.96 -2.25 -12.42
CA SER A 55 -10.80 -3.03 -12.81
C SER A 55 -9.60 -2.09 -12.98
N ALA A 56 -8.46 -2.44 -12.38
CA ALA A 56 -7.33 -1.56 -12.29
C ALA A 56 -6.62 -1.40 -13.65
N GLY A 57 -6.21 -0.16 -13.96
CA GLY A 57 -5.43 0.15 -15.17
C GLY A 57 -3.95 0.36 -14.87
N VAL A 58 -3.13 0.31 -15.92
CA VAL A 58 -1.71 0.68 -15.90
C VAL A 58 -1.54 2.05 -16.59
N GLY A 59 -0.64 2.91 -16.07
CA GLY A 59 -0.35 4.24 -16.64
C GLY A 59 -1.02 5.42 -15.89
N ARG A 60 -0.82 6.65 -16.40
CA ARG A 60 -1.40 7.91 -15.87
C ARG A 60 -2.19 8.65 -16.95
N GLY A 61 -3.30 9.30 -16.57
CA GLY A 61 -4.03 10.23 -17.44
C GLY A 61 -4.68 9.58 -18.67
N GLN A 62 -4.56 10.19 -19.85
CA GLN A 62 -5.16 9.63 -21.08
C GLN A 62 -4.49 8.34 -21.60
N ALA A 63 -3.37 7.93 -20.99
CA ALA A 63 -2.66 6.68 -21.29
C ALA A 63 -2.97 5.56 -20.27
N HIS A 64 -4.12 5.61 -19.59
CA HIS A 64 -4.61 4.47 -18.82
C HIS A 64 -4.98 3.34 -19.78
N LEU A 65 -4.07 2.38 -19.92
CA LEU A 65 -4.32 1.15 -20.64
C LEU A 65 -4.78 0.11 -19.62
N HIS A 66 -5.98 -0.42 -19.86
CA HIS A 66 -6.47 -1.58 -19.13
C HIS A 66 -5.83 -2.81 -19.79
N ASP A 67 -4.76 -3.31 -19.16
CA ASP A 67 -4.07 -4.51 -19.62
C ASP A 67 -4.18 -5.59 -18.55
N GLU A 68 -5.21 -6.43 -18.68
CA GLU A 68 -5.45 -7.58 -17.82
C GLU A 68 -4.30 -8.61 -17.87
N GLN A 69 -3.41 -8.52 -18.88
CA GLN A 69 -2.20 -9.35 -18.91
C GLN A 69 -1.14 -8.85 -17.93
N VAL A 70 -1.21 -7.60 -17.48
CA VAL A 70 -0.28 -7.00 -16.53
C VAL A 70 -0.83 -7.05 -15.11
N ARG A 71 -2.10 -6.70 -14.92
CA ARG A 71 -2.80 -6.79 -13.63
C ARG A 71 -4.29 -7.03 -13.81
N SER A 72 -4.90 -7.81 -12.94
CA SER A 72 -6.33 -8.17 -13.05
C SER A 72 -7.17 -7.84 -11.81
N ASP A 73 -6.63 -7.06 -10.87
CA ASP A 73 -7.33 -6.71 -9.64
C ASP A 73 -8.38 -5.60 -9.81
N ASP A 74 -9.39 -5.66 -8.94
CA ASP A 74 -10.44 -4.65 -8.79
C ASP A 74 -10.05 -3.65 -7.68
N ILE A 75 -10.12 -2.35 -7.95
CA ILE A 75 -9.76 -1.31 -6.98
C ILE A 75 -10.93 -0.38 -6.62
N CYS A 76 -10.91 0.14 -5.39
CA CYS A 76 -11.83 1.17 -4.91
C CYS A 76 -11.04 2.21 -4.11
N TRP A 77 -10.94 3.44 -4.62
CA TRP A 77 -10.25 4.53 -3.92
C TRP A 77 -10.86 4.82 -2.55
N ILE A 78 -10.00 5.10 -1.57
CA ILE A 78 -10.42 5.39 -0.20
C ILE A 78 -10.46 6.90 -0.01
N SER A 79 -11.60 7.41 0.45
CA SER A 79 -11.80 8.80 0.86
C SER A 79 -12.23 8.87 2.33
N ASP A 80 -12.44 10.07 2.86
CA ASP A 80 -12.92 10.29 4.24
C ASP A 80 -14.45 10.22 4.39
N ASP A 81 -15.15 9.73 3.35
CA ASP A 81 -16.61 9.61 3.30
C ASP A 81 -17.20 8.54 4.23
N SER A 82 -16.35 7.64 4.73
CA SER A 82 -16.73 6.53 5.59
C SER A 82 -15.93 6.55 6.90
N PRO A 83 -16.47 6.01 8.01
CA PRO A 83 -15.73 5.90 9.26
C PRO A 83 -14.42 5.13 9.14
N ALA A 84 -14.39 4.10 8.28
CA ALA A 84 -13.20 3.30 7.99
C ALA A 84 -12.16 4.11 7.21
N GLY A 85 -12.58 4.79 6.14
CA GLY A 85 -11.70 5.63 5.34
C GLY A 85 -11.11 6.79 6.14
N LYS A 86 -11.92 7.46 6.98
CA LYS A 86 -11.46 8.53 7.86
C LYS A 86 -10.39 8.06 8.85
N GLN A 87 -10.59 6.92 9.52
CA GLN A 87 -9.61 6.40 10.48
C GLN A 87 -8.33 5.90 9.78
N TRP A 88 -8.46 5.30 8.59
CA TRP A 88 -7.32 4.92 7.77
C TRP A 88 -6.47 6.13 7.36
N LEU A 89 -7.11 7.16 6.81
CA LEU A 89 -6.41 8.37 6.38
C LEU A 89 -5.79 9.14 7.55
N GLN A 90 -6.43 9.10 8.73
CA GLN A 90 -5.82 9.64 9.95
C GLN A 90 -4.55 8.85 10.33
N TRP A 91 -4.62 7.52 10.41
CA TRP A 91 -3.47 6.68 10.75
C TRP A 91 -2.31 6.86 9.74
N ALA A 92 -2.62 6.91 8.45
CA ALA A 92 -1.64 7.16 7.40
C ALA A 92 -1.01 8.57 7.50
N SER A 93 -1.77 9.57 7.92
CA SER A 93 -1.26 10.93 8.17
C SER A 93 -0.33 10.97 9.39
N GLU A 94 -0.64 10.24 10.46
CA GLU A 94 0.21 10.11 11.63
C GLU A 94 1.57 9.47 11.28
N LEU A 95 1.56 8.40 10.47
CA LEU A 95 2.78 7.79 9.92
C LEU A 95 3.57 8.78 9.06
N GLN A 96 2.90 9.51 8.16
CA GLN A 96 3.54 10.54 7.31
C GLN A 96 4.28 11.57 8.15
N LEU A 97 3.61 12.13 9.17
CA LEU A 97 4.17 13.12 10.07
C LEU A 97 5.36 12.56 10.84
N TYR A 98 5.28 11.30 11.27
CA TYR A 98 6.39 10.62 11.94
C TYR A 98 7.61 10.48 11.03
N LEU A 99 7.43 9.90 9.85
CA LEU A 99 8.50 9.67 8.88
C LEU A 99 9.14 10.98 8.42
N ASN A 100 8.35 12.04 8.21
CA ASN A 100 8.88 13.36 7.87
C ASN A 100 9.80 13.93 8.95
N ARG A 101 9.42 13.78 10.23
CA ARG A 101 10.26 14.24 11.35
C ARG A 101 11.53 13.40 11.51
N ARG A 102 11.41 12.08 11.29
CA ARG A 102 12.49 11.13 11.57
C ARG A 102 13.51 11.02 10.44
N LEU A 103 13.05 11.08 9.20
CA LEU A 103 13.82 10.80 7.98
C LEU A 103 13.91 11.99 7.02
N PHE A 104 13.24 13.11 7.31
CA PHE A 104 13.24 14.32 6.47
C PHE A 104 12.80 14.11 5.01
N LEU A 105 11.87 13.16 4.78
CA LEU A 105 11.43 12.77 3.43
C LEU A 105 10.56 13.83 2.72
N GLY A 106 9.98 14.79 3.44
CA GLY A 106 9.15 15.85 2.84
C GLY A 106 7.83 15.35 2.23
N LEU A 107 7.34 14.19 2.65
CA LEU A 107 6.07 13.61 2.22
C LEU A 107 4.94 14.62 2.44
N PHE A 108 4.17 14.88 1.39
CA PHE A 108 3.18 15.95 1.31
C PHE A 108 1.75 15.41 1.21
N SER A 109 1.49 14.48 0.29
CA SER A 109 0.17 13.89 0.09
C SER A 109 0.22 12.36 0.15
N PHE A 110 -0.94 11.78 0.43
CA PHE A 110 -1.14 10.33 0.46
C PHE A 110 -2.42 9.99 -0.29
N GLU A 111 -2.33 9.04 -1.21
CA GLU A 111 -3.46 8.47 -1.92
C GLU A 111 -3.47 6.96 -1.69
N SER A 112 -4.65 6.35 -1.62
CA SER A 112 -4.76 4.90 -1.42
C SER A 112 -6.08 4.36 -1.93
N HIS A 113 -6.08 3.06 -2.24
CA HIS A 113 -7.28 2.34 -2.63
C HIS A 113 -7.29 0.95 -1.99
N PHE A 114 -8.49 0.45 -1.73
CA PHE A 114 -8.70 -0.98 -1.58
C PHE A 114 -8.36 -1.69 -2.89
N ALA A 115 -7.80 -2.87 -2.80
CA ALA A 115 -7.58 -3.78 -3.91
C ALA A 115 -8.15 -5.16 -3.57
N ARG A 116 -8.88 -5.74 -4.52
CA ARG A 116 -9.49 -7.06 -4.46
C ARG A 116 -8.98 -7.89 -5.63
N TYR A 117 -8.31 -8.97 -5.28
CA TYR A 117 -7.85 -10.00 -6.21
C TYR A 117 -8.77 -11.21 -6.02
N ARG A 118 -9.45 -11.62 -7.09
CA ARG A 118 -10.18 -12.90 -7.16
C ARG A 118 -9.19 -14.06 -7.30
N PRO A 119 -9.62 -15.31 -7.10
CA PRO A 119 -8.76 -16.47 -7.34
C PRO A 119 -8.14 -16.43 -8.75
N GLY A 120 -6.83 -16.58 -8.83
CA GLY A 120 -6.06 -16.51 -10.08
C GLY A 120 -5.61 -15.10 -10.48
N ASP A 121 -6.14 -14.03 -9.87
CA ASP A 121 -5.71 -12.66 -10.17
C ASP A 121 -4.27 -12.40 -9.72
N PHE A 122 -3.56 -11.58 -10.48
CA PHE A 122 -2.14 -11.30 -10.27
C PHE A 122 -1.80 -9.84 -10.61
N TYR A 123 -0.58 -9.45 -10.28
CA TYR A 123 0.05 -8.26 -10.81
C TYR A 123 1.51 -8.59 -11.12
N GLN A 124 1.89 -8.53 -12.40
CA GLN A 124 3.26 -8.74 -12.84
C GLN A 124 4.26 -7.79 -12.17
N ARG A 125 5.53 -8.21 -12.14
CA ARG A 125 6.65 -7.42 -11.66
C ARG A 125 6.69 -6.03 -12.28
N HIS A 126 6.67 -5.01 -11.42
CA HIS A 126 6.67 -3.60 -11.82
C HIS A 126 7.32 -2.71 -10.77
N LEU A 127 7.58 -1.46 -11.14
CA LEU A 127 7.93 -0.37 -10.24
C LEU A 127 6.75 0.60 -10.10
N ASP A 128 6.55 1.15 -8.90
CA ASP A 128 5.49 2.11 -8.63
C ASP A 128 5.81 3.54 -9.07
N SER A 129 7.10 3.82 -9.24
CA SER A 129 7.65 5.11 -9.64
C SER A 129 8.89 4.89 -10.50
N PHE A 130 8.98 5.57 -11.63
CA PHE A 130 10.17 5.54 -12.48
C PHE A 130 11.05 6.76 -12.20
N LYS A 131 12.38 6.58 -12.30
CA LYS A 131 13.35 7.67 -12.12
C LYS A 131 13.05 8.82 -13.09
N GLY A 132 12.66 9.97 -12.56
CA GLY A 132 12.33 11.19 -13.32
C GLY A 132 10.84 11.59 -13.32
N ASP A 133 9.94 10.70 -12.90
CA ASP A 133 8.50 10.97 -12.71
C ASP A 133 8.10 10.96 -11.21
N ALA A 134 9.12 11.11 -10.36
CA ALA A 134 9.21 10.74 -8.95
C ALA A 134 8.47 11.70 -8.01
N ASN A 135 7.16 11.81 -8.17
CA ASN A 135 6.33 12.37 -7.11
C ASN A 135 6.02 11.33 -6.03
N ARG A 136 6.02 10.02 -6.32
CA ARG A 136 5.85 8.94 -5.32
C ARG A 136 7.20 8.56 -4.71
N VAL A 137 7.30 8.67 -3.39
CA VAL A 137 8.52 8.39 -2.61
C VAL A 137 8.40 7.06 -1.89
N LEU A 138 7.26 6.80 -1.23
CA LEU A 138 7.02 5.55 -0.52
C LEU A 138 5.74 4.89 -1.02
N SER A 139 5.83 3.58 -1.24
CA SER A 139 4.71 2.69 -1.45
C SER A 139 4.36 2.00 -0.14
N MET A 140 3.08 1.79 0.10
CA MET A 140 2.56 1.11 1.28
C MET A 140 1.52 0.07 0.86
N VAL A 141 1.66 -1.14 1.39
CA VAL A 141 0.67 -2.22 1.25
C VAL A 141 0.25 -2.69 2.64
N VAL A 142 -1.06 -2.77 2.87
CA VAL A 142 -1.64 -3.30 4.12
C VAL A 142 -2.60 -4.43 3.80
N TYR A 143 -2.45 -5.55 4.50
CA TYR A 143 -3.23 -6.76 4.24
C TYR A 143 -4.43 -6.92 5.18
N LEU A 144 -5.53 -7.45 4.63
CA LEU A 144 -6.81 -7.56 5.33
C LEU A 144 -7.35 -9.01 5.34
N ASN A 145 -6.48 -10.01 5.21
CA ASN A 145 -6.91 -11.40 5.00
C ASN A 145 -6.82 -12.23 6.28
N LYS A 146 -7.97 -12.64 6.80
CA LYS A 146 -8.07 -13.52 7.97
C LYS A 146 -7.70 -14.95 7.59
N ASP A 147 -6.99 -15.63 8.50
CA ASP A 147 -6.65 -17.05 8.39
C ASP A 147 -5.98 -17.37 7.05
N TRP A 148 -4.97 -16.58 6.68
CA TRP A 148 -4.19 -16.76 5.45
C TRP A 148 -2.95 -17.61 5.72
N SER A 149 -2.75 -18.63 4.91
CA SER A 149 -1.58 -19.50 4.96
C SER A 149 -0.68 -19.27 3.74
N PRO A 150 0.63 -19.58 3.81
CA PRO A 150 1.49 -19.54 2.64
C PRO A 150 0.97 -20.40 1.47
N GLU A 151 0.24 -21.46 1.75
CA GLU A 151 -0.33 -22.37 0.76
C GLU A 151 -1.47 -21.75 -0.06
N ASP A 152 -2.13 -20.69 0.44
CA ASP A 152 -3.21 -19.98 -0.28
C ASP A 152 -2.68 -19.09 -1.44
N GLY A 153 -1.36 -18.97 -1.60
CA GLY A 153 -0.73 -18.10 -2.58
C GLY A 153 -0.89 -16.61 -2.26
N GLY A 154 -0.95 -15.75 -3.29
CA GLY A 154 -1.26 -14.33 -3.14
C GLY A 154 -0.15 -13.46 -2.56
N GLN A 155 1.07 -13.97 -2.47
CA GLN A 155 2.16 -13.23 -1.85
C GLN A 155 2.58 -12.02 -2.68
N LEU A 156 2.98 -10.97 -2.00
CA LEU A 156 3.79 -9.91 -2.61
C LEU A 156 5.24 -10.40 -2.61
N VAL A 157 5.92 -10.28 -3.74
CA VAL A 157 7.36 -10.52 -3.84
C VAL A 157 8.05 -9.18 -4.09
N LEU A 158 8.92 -8.77 -3.17
CA LEU A 158 9.75 -7.57 -3.28
C LEU A 158 11.14 -7.94 -3.77
N TYR A 159 11.58 -7.38 -4.89
CA TYR A 159 12.89 -7.62 -5.47
C TYR A 159 13.83 -6.45 -5.16
N LYS A 160 15.12 -6.73 -4.98
CA LYS A 160 16.12 -5.69 -4.72
C LYS A 160 16.43 -4.81 -5.94
N ASP A 161 16.34 -5.40 -7.13
CA ASP A 161 16.53 -4.74 -8.42
C ASP A 161 15.92 -5.63 -9.52
N GLU A 162 16.10 -5.34 -10.81
CA GLU A 162 15.56 -6.13 -11.93
C GLU A 162 16.23 -7.51 -12.14
N HIS A 163 17.39 -7.76 -11.53
CA HIS A 163 18.16 -9.00 -11.69
C HIS A 163 18.02 -9.95 -10.50
N ASP A 164 17.37 -9.52 -9.42
CA ASP A 164 17.00 -10.39 -8.31
C ASP A 164 15.84 -11.29 -8.75
N ASP A 165 16.09 -12.59 -8.83
CA ASP A 165 15.09 -13.61 -9.18
C ASP A 165 14.46 -14.27 -7.95
N ASN A 166 15.02 -14.07 -6.76
CA ASN A 166 14.52 -14.72 -5.54
C ASN A 166 13.47 -13.85 -4.85
N GLY A 167 13.78 -12.54 -4.71
CA GLY A 167 12.94 -11.60 -4.00
C GLY A 167 12.69 -11.96 -2.52
N THR A 168 11.95 -11.09 -1.85
CA THR A 168 11.47 -11.26 -0.48
C THR A 168 9.96 -11.46 -0.52
N CYS A 169 9.52 -12.66 -0.15
CA CYS A 169 8.13 -13.05 -0.19
C CYS A 169 7.39 -12.62 1.09
N VAL A 170 6.24 -11.95 0.92
CA VAL A 170 5.39 -11.47 2.03
C VAL A 170 4.02 -12.12 1.94
N VAL A 171 3.69 -12.91 2.96
CA VAL A 171 2.37 -13.53 3.11
C VAL A 171 1.34 -12.44 3.42
N PRO A 172 0.19 -12.39 2.71
CA PRO A 172 -0.77 -11.30 2.83
C PRO A 172 -1.69 -11.47 4.06
N GLU A 173 -1.12 -11.75 5.23
CA GLU A 173 -1.85 -11.98 6.47
C GLU A 173 -2.42 -10.67 7.05
N MET A 174 -3.63 -10.74 7.62
CA MET A 174 -4.33 -9.64 8.29
C MET A 174 -3.40 -8.74 9.12
N GLY A 175 -3.48 -7.43 8.90
CA GLY A 175 -2.77 -6.42 9.67
C GLY A 175 -1.29 -6.29 9.31
N THR A 176 -0.76 -7.11 8.40
CA THR A 176 0.63 -6.96 7.92
C THR A 176 0.78 -5.65 7.15
N VAL A 177 1.78 -4.86 7.52
CA VAL A 177 2.12 -3.56 6.92
C VAL A 177 3.46 -3.67 6.23
N VAL A 178 3.49 -3.32 4.94
CA VAL A 178 4.70 -3.28 4.12
C VAL A 178 4.89 -1.86 3.60
N VAL A 179 6.08 -1.29 3.77
CA VAL A 179 6.43 0.05 3.26
C VAL A 179 7.77 -0.03 2.56
N PHE A 180 7.92 0.55 1.36
CA PHE A 180 9.17 0.51 0.61
C PHE A 180 9.34 1.75 -0.28
N LEU A 181 10.60 2.03 -0.66
CA LEU A 181 10.93 3.10 -1.61
C LEU A 181 10.32 2.78 -2.99
N SER A 182 9.47 3.68 -3.49
CA SER A 182 8.63 3.41 -4.68
C SER A 182 9.42 3.21 -5.98
N ASP A 183 10.64 3.74 -6.07
CA ASP A 183 11.48 3.72 -7.28
C ASP A 183 12.67 2.74 -7.19
N GLU A 184 12.81 2.03 -6.08
CA GLU A 184 13.94 1.11 -5.87
C GLU A 184 13.52 -0.38 -5.87
N PHE A 185 12.29 -0.70 -5.48
CA PHE A 185 11.86 -2.10 -5.28
C PHE A 185 10.85 -2.55 -6.33
N PRO A 186 11.30 -3.22 -7.42
CA PRO A 186 10.39 -3.95 -8.28
C PRO A 186 9.61 -4.97 -7.46
N HIS A 187 8.34 -5.16 -7.76
CA HIS A 187 7.52 -6.09 -7.01
C HIS A 187 6.38 -6.67 -7.84
N GLU A 188 5.94 -7.86 -7.45
CA GLU A 188 4.82 -8.55 -8.09
C GLU A 188 3.87 -9.14 -7.04
N VAL A 189 2.63 -9.35 -7.44
CA VAL A 189 1.62 -10.07 -6.66
C VAL A 189 1.35 -11.40 -7.36
N LEU A 190 1.73 -12.49 -6.68
CA LEU A 190 1.48 -13.83 -7.16
C LEU A 190 -0.03 -14.15 -7.15
N PRO A 191 -0.49 -15.06 -8.03
CA PRO A 191 -1.85 -15.57 -7.97
C PRO A 191 -2.21 -16.15 -6.61
N ALA A 192 -3.45 -15.91 -6.17
CA ALA A 192 -4.02 -16.49 -4.96
C ALA A 192 -5.09 -17.53 -5.32
N ASP A 193 -5.31 -18.52 -4.47
CA ASP A 193 -6.37 -19.54 -4.66
C ASP A 193 -7.73 -19.11 -4.08
N ARG A 194 -7.77 -17.98 -3.39
CA ARG A 194 -8.96 -17.39 -2.76
C ARG A 194 -8.92 -15.87 -2.84
N GLU A 195 -10.05 -15.22 -2.55
CA GLU A 195 -10.13 -13.75 -2.56
C GLU A 195 -9.11 -13.13 -1.61
N ARG A 196 -8.27 -12.24 -2.15
CA ARG A 196 -7.24 -11.47 -1.44
C ARG A 196 -7.58 -9.99 -1.44
N TYR A 197 -7.58 -9.42 -0.25
CA TYR A 197 -7.83 -8.02 0.01
C TYR A 197 -6.58 -7.32 0.54
N SER A 198 -6.30 -6.15 0.01
CA SER A 198 -5.27 -5.26 0.51
C SER A 198 -5.67 -3.80 0.36
N ILE A 199 -4.91 -2.92 0.99
CA ILE A 199 -4.85 -1.50 0.64
C ILE A 199 -3.49 -1.27 -0.01
N ALA A 200 -3.48 -0.63 -1.18
CA ALA A 200 -2.27 -0.06 -1.77
C ALA A 200 -2.34 1.46 -1.63
N GLY A 201 -1.23 2.09 -1.29
CA GLY A 201 -1.15 3.54 -1.17
C GLY A 201 0.23 4.08 -1.40
N TRP A 202 0.31 5.37 -1.71
CA TRP A 202 1.55 6.04 -2.07
C TRP A 202 1.67 7.40 -1.39
N TYR A 203 2.79 7.63 -0.72
CA TYR A 203 3.18 8.95 -0.23
C TYR A 203 3.93 9.70 -1.32
N ARG A 204 3.56 10.96 -1.52
CA ARG A 204 4.14 11.82 -2.54
C ARG A 204 4.77 13.07 -1.98
N VAL A 205 5.81 13.58 -2.65
CA VAL A 205 6.34 14.94 -2.41
C VAL A 205 5.67 15.94 -3.35
N ASN A 206 5.60 17.20 -2.93
CA ASN A 206 5.08 18.26 -3.78
C ASN A 206 6.14 18.65 -4.84
N THR A 207 5.91 18.30 -6.10
CA THR A 207 6.81 18.62 -7.22
C THR A 207 6.38 19.86 -8.01
N SER A 208 5.66 20.79 -7.39
CA SER A 208 5.29 22.08 -8.01
C SER A 208 6.53 22.95 -8.29
N THR A 209 7.29 22.61 -9.34
CA THR A 209 8.15 23.56 -10.05
C THR A 209 7.26 24.39 -10.99
N GLU A 210 7.53 25.69 -11.14
CA GLU A 210 6.74 26.74 -11.82
C GLU A 210 6.20 26.46 -13.25
N SER A 211 6.32 25.25 -13.80
CA SER A 211 5.89 24.88 -15.14
C SER A 211 4.88 23.71 -15.24
N ARG A 212 4.52 23.03 -14.15
CA ARG A 212 3.44 22.01 -14.17
C ARG A 212 2.57 22.11 -12.91
N ILE A 213 1.40 22.71 -13.10
CA ILE A 213 0.32 22.70 -12.11
C ILE A 213 -0.31 21.30 -12.14
N ASP A 214 -0.27 20.58 -11.01
CA ASP A 214 -1.06 19.37 -10.83
C ASP A 214 -2.55 19.70 -11.03
N PRO A 215 -3.30 18.94 -11.85
CA PRO A 215 -4.72 19.18 -11.99
C PRO A 215 -5.40 18.90 -10.65
N PRO A 216 -6.23 19.83 -10.14
CA PRO A 216 -7.06 19.53 -8.99
C PRO A 216 -8.06 18.43 -9.38
N HIS A 217 -8.26 17.47 -8.49
CA HIS A 217 -9.39 16.55 -8.55
C HIS A 217 -10.70 17.30 -8.31
#